data_AF-A0A3R7UA64-F1
#
_entry.id   AF-A0A3R7UA64-F1
#
_cell.length_a   1.000
_cell.length_b   1.000
_cell.length_c   1.000
_cell.angle_alpha   90.00
_cell.angle_beta   90.00
_cell.angle_gamma   90.00
#
_symmetry.space_group_name_H-M   'P 1'
#
loop_
_entity.id
_entity.type
_entity.pdbx_description
1 polymer ?
#
loop_
_entity_poly.entity_id
_entity_poly.type
_entity_poly.pdbx_seq_one_letter_code
_entity_poly.pdbx_strand_id
1 'polypeptide(L)'
;EVTWPPPAPKLSVVPNQEKKPEPPPQPAPAEPAAKRSFLGFLVPLLLAGGALAGVGSFAPSSFMEHFTVFVLACFVGYMVIWNVSPALHTPLMSVTNAISSIIIIGALMQISKETPAIVWLAAVAILITAINIVGGFAVTHRMLEMFRKD
;
A
#
# COMPACT_ATOMS: atom_id res chain seq x y z
N GLU A 1 -23.35 -33.13 3.86
CA GLU A 1 -24.64 -32.43 3.64
C GLU A 1 -24.40 -31.28 2.68
N VAL A 2 -25.28 -31.11 1.69
CA VAL A 2 -25.14 -30.09 0.64
C VAL A 2 -25.72 -28.78 1.19
N THR A 3 -24.87 -27.82 1.54
CA THR A 3 -25.21 -26.49 2.10
C THR A 3 -25.63 -25.47 1.03
N TRP A 4 -26.32 -25.95 0.00
CA TRP A 4 -26.79 -25.15 -1.13
C TRP A 4 -28.33 -25.03 -1.07
N PRO A 5 -28.92 -23.85 -1.35
CA PRO A 5 -28.31 -22.58 -1.78
C PRO A 5 -27.69 -21.76 -0.62
N PRO A 6 -26.79 -20.81 -0.92
CA PRO A 6 -26.22 -19.93 0.08
C PRO A 6 -27.35 -19.17 0.80
N PRO A 7 -27.26 -18.98 2.13
CA PRO A 7 -28.21 -18.16 2.86
C PRO A 7 -28.24 -16.76 2.23
N ALA A 8 -29.45 -16.26 1.96
CA ALA A 8 -29.63 -14.94 1.36
C ALA A 8 -28.80 -13.90 2.15
N PRO A 9 -28.05 -13.02 1.47
CA PRO A 9 -27.34 -11.95 2.16
C PRO A 9 -28.34 -11.18 3.01
N LYS A 10 -28.08 -11.12 4.33
CA LYS A 10 -28.87 -10.27 5.22
C LYS A 10 -28.60 -8.84 4.76
N LEU A 11 -29.52 -8.29 3.98
CA LEU A 11 -29.67 -6.85 3.79
C LEU A 11 -29.76 -6.27 5.20
N SER A 12 -28.65 -5.72 5.69
CA SER A 12 -28.64 -4.83 6.84
C SER A 12 -29.32 -3.54 6.40
N VAL A 13 -30.65 -3.62 6.22
CA VAL A 13 -31.51 -2.47 6.33
C VAL A 13 -31.44 -2.10 7.80
N VAL A 14 -30.42 -1.31 8.16
CA VAL A 14 -30.55 -0.42 9.30
C VAL A 14 -31.82 0.36 8.99
N PRO A 15 -32.90 0.24 9.78
CA PRO A 15 -34.06 1.08 9.57
C PRO A 15 -33.55 2.50 9.60
N ASN A 16 -33.67 3.20 8.47
CA ASN A 16 -33.54 4.65 8.46
C ASN A 16 -34.54 5.12 9.50
N GLN A 17 -34.06 5.48 10.68
CA GLN A 17 -34.90 6.08 11.71
C GLN A 17 -35.38 7.38 11.11
N GLU A 18 -36.61 7.33 10.61
CA GLU A 18 -37.33 8.49 10.13
C GLU A 18 -37.42 9.44 11.33
N LYS A 19 -36.58 10.47 11.27
CA LYS A 19 -36.42 11.47 12.32
C LYS A 19 -37.78 12.14 12.50
N LYS A 20 -38.50 11.77 13.56
CA LYS A 20 -39.73 12.45 13.99
C LYS A 20 -39.43 13.96 14.01
N PRO A 21 -40.29 14.82 13.43
CA PRO A 21 -40.05 16.25 13.43
C PRO A 21 -39.90 16.75 14.86
N GLU A 22 -38.67 17.10 15.20
CA GLU A 22 -38.29 17.72 16.46
C GLU A 22 -38.88 19.14 16.45
N PRO A 23 -39.43 19.65 17.58
CA PRO A 23 -39.92 21.02 17.66
C PRO A 23 -38.83 21.99 17.19
N PRO A 24 -39.17 23.13 16.56
CA PRO A 24 -38.19 24.06 16.03
C PRO A 24 -37.13 24.36 17.11
N PRO A 25 -35.84 24.17 16.79
CA PRO A 25 -34.78 24.32 17.77
C PRO A 25 -34.88 25.71 18.40
N GLN A 26 -35.03 25.77 19.71
CA GLN A 26 -34.63 26.97 20.43
C GLN A 26 -33.16 27.24 20.04
N PRO A 27 -32.74 28.50 19.82
CA PRO A 27 -31.37 28.78 19.41
C PRO A 27 -30.42 28.22 20.47
N ALA A 28 -29.85 27.06 20.20
CA ALA A 28 -28.77 26.52 21.00
C ALA A 28 -27.64 27.55 20.93
N PRO A 29 -27.00 27.90 22.06
CA PRO A 29 -25.79 28.69 22.03
C PRO A 29 -24.85 28.04 21.02
N ALA A 30 -24.39 28.81 20.03
CA ALA A 30 -23.50 28.32 18.99
C ALA A 30 -22.38 27.50 19.65
N GLU A 31 -22.32 26.19 19.36
CA GLU A 31 -21.20 25.38 19.80
C GLU A 31 -19.93 26.08 19.31
N PRO A 32 -18.98 26.43 20.20
CA PRO A 32 -17.76 27.07 19.76
C PRO A 32 -17.07 26.06 18.85
N ALA A 33 -16.95 26.41 17.56
CA ALA A 33 -16.23 25.62 16.57
C ALA A 33 -14.92 25.16 17.20
N ALA A 34 -14.79 23.86 17.46
CA ALA A 34 -13.64 23.30 18.15
C ALA A 34 -12.39 23.75 17.37
N LYS A 35 -11.67 24.73 17.92
CA LYS A 35 -10.41 25.21 17.35
C LYS A 35 -9.50 24.00 17.31
N ARG A 36 -9.34 23.38 16.13
CA ARG A 36 -8.34 22.33 15.90
C ARG A 36 -7.03 22.89 16.43
N SER A 37 -6.61 22.39 17.58
CA SER A 37 -5.54 23.01 18.35
C SER A 37 -4.29 23.01 17.49
N PHE A 38 -3.72 24.19 17.25
CA PHE A 38 -2.43 24.36 16.56
C PHE A 38 -1.36 23.43 17.14
N LEU A 39 -1.45 23.15 18.45
CA LEU A 39 -0.59 22.23 19.16
C LEU A 39 -0.74 20.76 18.71
N GLY A 40 -1.95 20.34 18.32
CA GLY A 40 -2.21 19.01 17.77
C GLY A 40 -1.60 18.77 16.39
N PHE A 41 -1.34 19.84 15.62
CA PHE A 41 -0.58 19.78 14.37
C PHE A 41 0.94 19.91 14.60
N LEU A 42 1.35 20.70 15.62
CA LEU A 42 2.76 20.92 15.93
C LEU A 42 3.48 19.68 16.49
N VAL A 43 2.81 18.91 17.36
CA VAL A 43 3.41 17.73 17.99
C VAL A 43 3.86 16.67 16.96
N PRO A 44 3.04 16.23 15.99
CA PRO A 44 3.49 15.30 14.96
C PRO A 44 4.55 15.90 14.04
N LEU A 45 4.49 17.21 13.75
CA LEU A 45 5.48 17.89 12.93
C LEU A 45 6.86 17.94 13.61
N LEU A 46 6.90 18.23 14.92
CA LEU A 46 8.13 18.24 15.71
C LEU A 46 8.69 16.82 15.90
N LEU A 47 7.82 15.81 16.07
CA LEU A 47 8.25 14.41 16.10
C LEU A 47 8.86 13.97 14.77
N ALA A 48 8.20 14.29 13.65
CA ALA A 48 8.71 13.98 12.32
C ALA A 48 10.02 14.73 12.03
N GLY A 49 10.09 16.02 12.37
CA GLY A 49 11.29 16.83 12.23
C GLY A 49 12.45 16.34 13.10
N GLY A 50 12.16 15.96 14.35
CA GLY A 50 13.15 15.38 15.26
C GLY A 50 13.66 14.02 14.79
N ALA A 51 12.79 13.16 14.26
CA ALA A 51 13.18 11.90 13.66
C ALA A 51 14.07 12.11 12.42
N LEU A 52 13.71 13.05 11.54
CA LEU A 52 14.51 13.42 10.37
C LEU A 52 15.88 13.99 10.76
N ALA A 53 15.94 14.86 11.77
CA ALA A 53 17.19 15.41 12.27
C ALA A 53 18.09 14.33 12.90
N GLY A 54 17.49 13.41 13.68
CA GLY A 54 18.19 12.27 14.25
C GLY A 54 18.75 11.32 13.18
N VAL A 55 17.98 11.02 12.14
CA VAL A 55 18.48 10.24 11.00
C VAL A 55 19.60 11.00 10.28
N GLY A 56 19.42 12.30 10.03
CA GLY A 56 20.42 13.15 9.37
C GLY A 56 21.75 13.28 10.13
N SER A 57 21.74 13.16 11.47
CA SER A 57 22.98 13.22 12.26
C SER A 57 23.85 11.97 12.16
N PHE A 58 23.27 10.82 11.83
CA PHE A 58 23.99 9.54 11.71
C PHE A 58 24.12 9.02 10.27
N ALA A 59 23.37 9.61 9.33
CA ALA A 59 23.30 9.12 7.96
C ALA A 59 24.46 9.61 7.08
N PRO A 60 25.01 8.74 6.20
CA PRO A 60 25.95 9.15 5.16
C PRO A 60 25.35 10.17 4.18
N SER A 61 26.17 10.94 3.47
CA SER A 61 25.68 11.93 2.48
C SER A 61 24.80 11.32 1.38
N SER A 62 25.09 10.08 0.95
CA SER A 62 24.29 9.34 -0.04
C SER A 62 22.90 8.96 0.47
N PHE A 63 22.67 8.93 1.78
CA PHE A 63 21.36 8.64 2.33
C PHE A 63 20.34 9.70 1.91
N MET A 64 20.71 10.98 1.93
CA MET A 64 19.79 12.07 1.56
C MET A 64 19.37 11.96 0.09
N GLU A 65 20.28 11.55 -0.79
CA GLU A 65 19.98 11.28 -2.20
C GLU A 65 18.98 10.12 -2.35
N HIS A 66 19.28 8.96 -1.74
CA HIS A 66 18.39 7.80 -1.78
C HIS A 66 17.04 8.05 -1.12
N PHE A 67 17.01 8.80 -0.01
CA PHE A 67 15.80 9.16 0.69
C PHE A 67 14.92 10.10 -0.15
N THR A 68 15.52 11.07 -0.84
CA THR A 68 14.80 11.94 -1.76
C THR A 68 14.19 11.14 -2.91
N VAL A 69 14.95 10.23 -3.51
CA VAL A 69 14.45 9.33 -4.57
C VAL A 69 13.31 8.45 -4.04
N PHE A 70 13.45 7.91 -2.83
CA PHE A 70 12.40 7.10 -2.17
C PHE A 70 11.09 7.89 -2.00
N VAL A 71 11.16 9.10 -1.44
CA VAL A 71 9.97 9.95 -1.24
C VAL A 71 9.31 10.29 -2.58
N LEU A 72 10.09 10.72 -3.58
CA LEU A 72 9.58 11.01 -4.91
C LEU A 72 8.97 9.77 -5.59
N ALA A 73 9.57 8.59 -5.42
CA ALA A 73 9.03 7.35 -5.94
C ALA A 73 7.67 6.99 -5.30
N CYS A 74 7.47 7.27 -3.99
CA CYS A 74 6.17 7.09 -3.34
C CYS A 74 5.10 8.02 -3.96
N PHE A 75 5.43 9.28 -4.22
CA PHE A 75 4.52 10.21 -4.90
C PHE A 75 4.17 9.73 -6.31
N VAL A 76 5.16 9.30 -7.09
CA VAL A 76 4.94 8.75 -8.43
C VAL A 76 4.07 7.50 -8.37
N GLY A 77 4.35 6.56 -7.48
CA GLY A 77 3.57 5.33 -7.31
C GLY A 77 2.10 5.61 -6.97
N TYR A 78 1.85 6.59 -6.09
CA TYR A 78 0.50 7.05 -5.80
C TYR A 78 -0.21 7.60 -7.04
N MET A 79 0.44 8.52 -7.77
CA MET A 79 -0.15 9.14 -8.96
C MET A 79 -0.45 8.13 -10.07
N VAL A 80 0.38 7.08 -10.21
CA VAL A 80 0.20 6.03 -11.21
C VAL A 80 -1.03 5.16 -10.91
N ILE A 81 -1.33 4.90 -9.64
CA ILE A 81 -2.40 3.96 -9.24
C ILE A 81 -3.74 4.67 -8.96
N TRP A 82 -3.72 5.98 -8.65
CA TRP A 82 -4.88 6.75 -8.15
C TRP A 82 -6.13 6.70 -9.04
N ASN A 83 -5.98 6.54 -10.37
CA ASN A 83 -7.09 6.56 -11.31
C ASN A 83 -7.15 5.31 -12.21
N VAL A 84 -6.84 4.14 -11.65
CA VAL A 84 -6.99 2.86 -12.37
C VAL A 84 -8.47 2.48 -12.52
N SER A 85 -8.85 1.92 -13.67
CA SER A 85 -10.21 1.40 -13.89
C SER A 85 -10.56 0.32 -12.85
N PRO A 86 -11.77 0.31 -12.26
CA PRO A 86 -12.14 -0.66 -11.23
C PRO A 86 -11.99 -2.13 -11.66
N ALA A 87 -12.19 -2.41 -12.95
CA ALA A 87 -12.02 -3.75 -13.51
C ALA A 87 -10.56 -4.25 -13.46
N LEU A 88 -9.59 -3.34 -13.32
CA LEU A 88 -8.17 -3.64 -13.32
C LEU A 88 -7.57 -3.76 -11.92
N HIS A 89 -8.32 -3.59 -10.83
CA HIS A 89 -7.76 -3.73 -9.48
C HIS A 89 -7.16 -5.11 -9.21
N THR A 90 -7.81 -6.18 -9.67
CA THR A 90 -7.29 -7.55 -9.51
C THR A 90 -6.04 -7.81 -10.36
N PRO A 91 -6.03 -7.47 -11.67
CA PRO A 91 -4.80 -7.48 -12.46
C PRO A 91 -3.67 -6.62 -11.86
N LEU A 92 -3.99 -5.43 -11.35
CA LEU A 92 -3.04 -4.51 -10.73
C LEU A 92 -2.42 -5.15 -9.48
N MET A 93 -3.24 -5.80 -8.63
CA MET A 93 -2.73 -6.54 -7.48
C MET A 93 -1.73 -7.63 -7.92
N SER A 94 -2.04 -8.40 -8.96
CA SER A 94 -1.13 -9.42 -9.51
C SER A 94 0.18 -8.82 -10.05
N VAL A 95 0.11 -7.69 -10.77
CA VAL A 95 1.30 -6.96 -11.25
C VAL A 95 2.17 -6.51 -10.08
N THR A 96 1.59 -5.90 -9.06
CA THR A 96 2.36 -5.40 -7.91
C THR A 96 3.06 -6.53 -7.15
N ASN A 97 2.46 -7.73 -7.09
CA ASN A 97 3.12 -8.92 -6.57
C ASN A 97 4.33 -9.31 -7.43
N ALA A 98 4.20 -9.34 -8.76
CA ALA A 98 5.30 -9.63 -9.66
C ALA A 98 6.44 -8.59 -9.55
N ILE A 99 6.12 -7.29 -9.47
CA ILE A 99 7.08 -6.19 -9.33
C ILE A 99 7.82 -6.25 -7.98
N SER A 100 7.16 -6.71 -6.91
CA SER A 100 7.80 -6.86 -5.59
C SER A 100 9.04 -7.76 -5.61
N SER A 101 9.17 -8.61 -6.64
CA SER A 101 10.33 -9.46 -6.88
C SER A 101 11.61 -8.72 -7.27
N ILE A 102 11.63 -7.38 -7.24
CA ILE A 102 12.85 -6.57 -7.36
C ILE A 102 13.94 -6.96 -6.34
N ILE A 103 13.55 -7.63 -5.25
CA ILE A 103 14.47 -8.23 -4.27
C ILE A 103 15.50 -9.19 -4.89
N ILE A 104 15.26 -9.71 -6.10
CA ILE A 104 16.23 -10.54 -6.83
C ILE A 104 17.57 -9.84 -7.00
N ILE A 105 17.59 -8.51 -7.15
CA ILE A 105 18.81 -7.71 -7.28
C ILE A 105 19.68 -7.90 -6.04
N GLY A 106 19.08 -7.87 -4.84
CA GLY A 106 19.80 -8.09 -3.59
C GLY A 106 20.41 -9.48 -3.51
N ALA A 107 19.70 -10.51 -3.95
CA ALA A 107 20.22 -11.88 -3.97
C ALA A 107 21.36 -12.05 -5.00
N LEU A 108 21.23 -11.44 -6.18
CA LEU A 108 22.27 -11.44 -7.22
C LEU A 108 23.55 -10.74 -6.75
N MET A 109 23.46 -9.68 -5.95
CA MET A 109 24.64 -9.05 -5.35
C MET A 109 25.40 -9.97 -4.38
N GLN A 110 24.74 -10.98 -3.82
CA GLN A 110 25.30 -11.86 -2.79
C GLN A 110 25.80 -13.21 -3.34
N ILE A 111 25.47 -13.57 -4.59
CA ILE A 111 25.82 -14.87 -5.16
C ILE A 111 27.34 -15.04 -5.36
N SER A 112 28.09 -13.94 -5.49
CA SER A 112 29.54 -13.94 -5.72
C SER A 112 30.37 -13.83 -4.43
N LYS A 113 29.78 -14.09 -3.25
CA LYS A 113 30.51 -14.09 -1.97
C LYS A 113 31.28 -15.39 -1.77
N GLU A 114 32.39 -15.33 -1.05
CA GLU A 114 33.22 -16.53 -0.80
C GLU A 114 32.62 -17.48 0.25
N THR A 115 31.75 -16.96 1.12
CA THR A 115 31.13 -17.76 2.19
C THR A 115 30.07 -18.71 1.60
N PRO A 116 30.25 -20.04 1.67
CA PRO A 116 29.34 -20.99 1.03
C PRO A 116 27.89 -20.89 1.52
N ALA A 117 27.70 -20.59 2.80
CA ALA A 117 26.37 -20.40 3.38
C ALA A 117 25.62 -19.21 2.75
N ILE A 118 26.31 -18.10 2.47
CA ILE A 118 25.72 -16.92 1.84
C ILE A 118 25.33 -17.23 0.39
N VAL A 119 26.21 -17.93 -0.34
CA VAL A 119 25.94 -18.35 -1.73
C VAL A 119 24.73 -19.27 -1.80
N TRP A 120 24.61 -20.23 -0.88
CA TRP A 120 23.44 -21.12 -0.81
C TRP A 120 22.14 -20.35 -0.53
N LEU A 121 22.16 -19.42 0.43
CA LEU A 121 21.00 -18.58 0.71
C LEU A 121 20.64 -17.69 -0.48
N ALA A 122 21.63 -17.11 -1.16
CA ALA A 122 21.44 -16.31 -2.36
C ALA A 122 20.83 -17.15 -3.50
N ALA A 123 21.32 -18.37 -3.71
CA ALA A 123 20.78 -19.29 -4.73
C ALA A 123 19.31 -19.65 -4.47
N VAL A 124 18.95 -19.95 -3.22
CA VAL A 124 17.55 -20.22 -2.83
C VAL A 124 16.69 -18.97 -2.98
N ALA A 125 17.19 -17.81 -2.58
CA ALA A 125 16.48 -16.54 -2.74
C ALA A 125 16.22 -16.22 -4.22
N ILE A 126 17.22 -16.43 -5.10
CA ILE A 126 17.06 -16.28 -6.55
C ILE A 126 16.01 -17.24 -7.08
N LEU A 127 16.03 -18.52 -6.68
CA LEU A 127 15.05 -19.52 -7.12
C LEU A 127 13.62 -19.12 -6.75
N ILE A 128 13.38 -18.79 -5.47
CA ILE A 128 12.05 -18.39 -4.99
C ILE A 128 11.59 -17.12 -5.68
N THR A 129 12.49 -16.15 -5.84
CA THR A 129 12.15 -14.88 -6.49
C THR A 129 11.86 -15.08 -7.98
N ALA A 130 12.60 -15.94 -8.67
CA ALA A 130 12.34 -16.29 -10.07
C ALA A 130 10.95 -16.91 -10.25
N ILE A 131 10.52 -17.78 -9.34
CA ILE A 131 9.16 -18.35 -9.34
C ILE A 131 8.12 -17.24 -9.18
N ASN A 132 8.34 -16.27 -8.29
CA ASN A 132 7.41 -15.14 -8.11
C ASN A 132 7.36 -14.25 -9.36
N ILE A 133 8.51 -13.92 -9.97
CA ILE A 133 8.58 -13.16 -11.24
C ILE A 133 7.76 -13.87 -12.32
N VAL A 134 8.10 -15.13 -12.61
CA VAL A 134 7.50 -15.87 -13.73
C VAL A 134 6.01 -16.12 -13.45
N GLY A 135 5.66 -16.59 -12.25
CA GLY A 135 4.28 -16.84 -11.87
C GLY A 135 3.43 -15.57 -11.84
N GLY A 136 3.95 -14.50 -11.25
CA GLY A 136 3.26 -13.22 -11.14
C GLY A 136 3.00 -12.59 -12.51
N PHE A 137 3.99 -12.55 -13.40
CA PHE A 137 3.79 -12.02 -14.76
C PHE A 137 2.92 -12.94 -15.63
N ALA A 138 3.05 -14.26 -15.52
CA ALA A 138 2.21 -15.20 -16.28
C ALA A 138 0.72 -15.11 -15.89
N VAL A 139 0.42 -15.02 -14.59
CA VAL A 139 -0.95 -14.85 -14.09
C VAL A 139 -1.50 -13.50 -14.53
N THR A 140 -0.72 -12.43 -14.37
CA THR A 140 -1.10 -11.10 -14.86
C THR A 140 -1.42 -11.10 -16.34
N HIS A 141 -0.57 -11.73 -17.17
CA HIS A 141 -0.78 -11.81 -18.60
C HIS A 141 -2.12 -12.47 -18.93
N ARG A 142 -2.40 -13.63 -18.31
CA ARG A 142 -3.69 -14.31 -18.46
C ARG A 142 -4.87 -13.45 -18.01
N MET A 143 -4.71 -12.69 -16.94
CA MET A 143 -5.75 -11.77 -16.48
C MET A 143 -6.03 -10.66 -17.47
N LEU A 144 -4.98 -10.07 -18.07
CA LEU A 144 -5.10 -8.99 -19.04
C LEU A 144 -5.62 -9.49 -20.40
N GLU A 145 -5.31 -10.73 -20.80
CA GLU A 145 -5.85 -11.34 -22.01
C GLU A 145 -7.38 -11.43 -22.00
N MET A 146 -8.01 -11.59 -20.83
CA MET A 146 -9.48 -11.60 -20.70
C MET A 146 -10.13 -10.26 -21.06
N PHE A 147 -9.36 -9.17 -21.16
CA PHE A 147 -9.84 -7.85 -21.57
C PHE A 147 -9.58 -7.53 -23.05
N ARG A 148 -8.86 -8.40 -23.77
CA ARG A 148 -8.60 -8.21 -25.20
C ARG A 148 -9.85 -8.60 -25.99
N LYS A 149 -10.31 -7.70 -26.85
CA LYS A 149 -11.17 -8.06 -27.96
C LYS A 149 -10.25 -8.56 -29.07
N ASP A 150 -10.10 -9.88 -29.12
CA ASP A 150 -9.30 -10.68 -30.07
C ASP A 150 -7.76 -10.71 -29.86
#